data_AF-A0A952C8F7-F1
#
_entry.id   AF-A0A952C8F7-F1
#
_cell.length_a   1.000
_cell.length_b   1.000
_cell.length_c   1.000
_cell.angle_alpha   90.00
_cell.angle_beta   90.00
_cell.angle_gamma   90.00
#
_symmetry.space_group_name_H-M   'P 1'
#
loop_
_entity.id
_entity.type
_entity.pdbx_description
1 polymer ?
#
loop_
_entity_poly.entity_id
_entity_poly.type
_entity_poly.pdbx_seq_one_letter_code
_entity_poly.pdbx_strand_id
1 'polypeptide(L)'
;MKKNISISQKALKTSGNPDMNAASAEKLRRAAGATGDEVYQLVGSSADGISSEEAQSRLSVYGLNEVDYDKAPSWYVQLFQSFANPFVFILLVIVAVSYITDVWYAAAGEKDWKTVIVVAAMIIISSLLSFFQEFRSNQAAEKLKQMVNTTAAVLRKGKDREEIPMTAIVPGDIVYL
;
A
#
# COMPACT_ATOMS: atom_id res chain seq x y z
N MET A 1 7.01 25.28 -24.71
CA MET A 1 5.91 24.69 -23.92
C MET A 1 6.43 23.44 -23.21
N LYS A 2 6.98 23.58 -22.01
CA LYS A 2 7.41 22.46 -21.15
C LYS A 2 6.39 22.33 -20.03
N LYS A 3 5.52 21.32 -20.09
CA LYS A 3 4.49 21.10 -19.07
C LYS A 3 5.00 20.05 -18.08
N ASN A 4 5.24 20.53 -16.88
CA ASN A 4 5.53 19.83 -15.63
C ASN A 4 5.04 18.37 -15.56
N ILE A 5 5.99 17.44 -15.61
CA ILE A 5 5.84 16.11 -15.03
C ILE A 5 6.38 16.22 -13.59
N SER A 6 5.62 16.90 -12.73
CA SER A 6 5.88 16.97 -11.27
C SER A 6 4.97 16.00 -10.51
N ILE A 7 4.51 14.94 -11.18
CA ILE A 7 3.66 13.94 -10.56
C ILE A 7 4.57 12.93 -9.84
N SER A 8 4.52 13.01 -8.52
CA SER A 8 4.79 11.89 -7.60
C SER A 8 6.25 11.47 -7.36
N GLN A 9 7.16 12.42 -7.12
CA GLN A 9 8.41 12.10 -6.39
C GLN A 9 8.16 11.86 -4.88
N LYS A 10 6.94 12.10 -4.37
CA LYS A 10 6.61 11.99 -2.93
C LYS A 10 6.14 10.60 -2.49
N ALA A 11 5.91 9.66 -3.43
CA ALA A 11 5.37 8.32 -3.14
C ALA A 11 6.41 7.19 -3.18
N LEU A 12 7.66 7.47 -3.58
CA LEU A 12 8.78 6.52 -3.48
C LEU A 12 9.60 6.85 -2.24
N LYS A 13 8.99 6.71 -1.05
CA LYS A 13 9.75 6.49 0.18
C LYS A 13 10.34 5.09 0.07
N THR A 14 11.43 5.01 -0.68
CA THR A 14 12.26 3.84 -0.78
C THR A 14 12.80 3.55 0.62
N SER A 15 12.40 2.41 1.18
CA SER A 15 12.79 1.87 2.48
C SER A 15 14.25 1.36 2.47
N GLY A 16 15.15 2.13 1.85
CA GLY A 16 16.54 1.77 1.63
C GLY A 16 17.40 3.02 1.48
N ASN A 17 18.70 2.89 1.79
CA ASN A 17 19.69 3.97 1.74
C ASN A 17 19.56 4.79 0.42
N PRO A 18 19.35 6.13 0.48
CA PRO A 18 19.13 6.99 -0.69
C PRO A 18 20.15 6.80 -1.82
N ASP A 19 21.42 6.58 -1.45
CA ASP A 19 22.52 6.39 -2.39
C ASP A 19 22.38 5.08 -3.19
N MET A 20 21.82 4.04 -2.56
CA MET A 20 21.60 2.72 -3.17
C MET A 20 20.46 2.75 -4.21
N ASN A 21 19.45 3.59 -3.98
CA ASN A 21 18.31 3.73 -4.89
C ASN A 21 18.68 4.54 -6.13
N ALA A 22 19.49 5.59 -5.99
CA ALA A 22 20.00 6.37 -7.12
C ALA A 22 20.90 5.53 -8.03
N ALA A 23 21.81 4.74 -7.45
CA ALA A 23 22.68 3.83 -8.21
C ALA A 23 21.90 2.75 -8.96
N SER A 24 20.88 2.17 -8.31
CA SER A 24 20.01 1.18 -8.93
C SER A 24 19.17 1.77 -10.06
N ALA A 25 18.63 2.98 -9.89
CA ALA A 25 17.87 3.67 -10.92
C ALA A 25 18.73 3.96 -12.17
N GLU A 26 19.97 4.39 -11.99
CA GLU A 26 20.90 4.60 -13.10
C GLU A 26 21.24 3.29 -13.83
N LYS A 27 21.46 2.19 -13.09
CA LYS A 27 21.63 0.85 -13.70
C LYS A 27 20.43 0.45 -14.55
N LEU A 28 19.21 0.64 -14.05
CA LEU A 28 17.98 0.31 -14.78
C LEU A 28 17.81 1.16 -16.05
N ARG A 29 18.14 2.45 -15.99
CA ARG A 29 18.11 3.34 -17.16
C ARG A 29 19.08 2.90 -18.24
N ARG A 30 20.28 2.44 -17.84
CA ARG A 30 21.26 1.86 -18.77
C ARG A 30 20.75 0.55 -19.35
N ALA A 31 20.19 -0.33 -18.53
CA ALA A 31 19.63 -1.61 -18.97
C ALA A 31 18.52 -1.42 -20.02
N ALA A 32 17.66 -0.42 -19.86
CA ALA A 32 16.54 -0.16 -20.77
C ALA A 32 16.95 0.22 -22.20
N GLY A 33 18.17 0.75 -22.38
CA GLY A 33 18.72 1.11 -23.69
C GLY A 33 19.79 0.16 -24.22
N ALA A 34 20.13 -0.89 -23.48
CA ALA A 34 21.21 -1.81 -23.80
C ALA A 34 20.72 -3.01 -24.64
N THR A 35 21.64 -3.66 -25.34
CA THR A 35 21.38 -4.93 -26.04
C THR A 35 21.30 -6.11 -25.05
N GLY A 36 20.71 -7.24 -25.46
CA GLY A 36 20.51 -8.39 -24.57
C GLY A 36 21.79 -8.88 -23.87
N ASP A 37 22.89 -8.96 -24.62
CA ASP A 37 24.19 -9.39 -24.09
C ASP A 37 24.80 -8.39 -23.09
N GLU A 38 24.61 -7.09 -23.33
CA GLU A 38 25.03 -6.03 -22.42
C GLU A 38 24.21 -6.05 -21.12
N VAL A 39 22.91 -6.35 -21.21
CA VAL A 39 22.05 -6.51 -20.03
C VAL A 39 22.54 -7.69 -19.18
N TYR A 40 22.85 -8.84 -19.81
CA TYR A 40 23.40 -10.00 -19.09
C TYR A 40 24.67 -9.64 -18.31
N GLN A 41 25.60 -8.93 -18.93
CA GLN A 41 26.81 -8.48 -18.22
C GLN A 41 26.50 -7.49 -17.09
N LEU A 42 25.56 -6.57 -17.30
CA LEU A 42 25.18 -5.55 -16.31
C LEU A 42 24.55 -6.14 -15.04
N VAL A 43 23.73 -7.19 -15.18
CA VAL A 43 23.08 -7.87 -14.06
C VAL A 43 23.84 -9.12 -13.59
N GLY A 44 25.00 -9.41 -14.19
CA GLY A 44 25.79 -10.61 -13.90
C GLY A 44 25.02 -11.90 -14.16
N SER A 45 24.29 -11.98 -15.27
CA SER A 45 23.55 -13.18 -15.71
C SER A 45 24.10 -13.67 -17.06
N SER A 46 23.51 -14.71 -17.61
CA SER A 46 23.82 -15.26 -18.94
C SER A 46 22.54 -15.69 -19.64
N ALA A 47 22.62 -16.05 -20.92
CA ALA A 47 21.47 -16.55 -21.68
C ALA A 47 20.84 -17.84 -21.11
N ASP A 48 21.61 -18.62 -20.34
CA ASP A 48 21.13 -19.82 -19.64
C ASP A 48 20.58 -19.53 -18.23
N GLY A 49 20.56 -18.26 -17.82
CA GLY A 49 20.16 -17.82 -16.49
C GLY A 49 21.24 -18.03 -15.41
N ILE A 50 20.91 -17.63 -14.19
CA ILE A 50 21.79 -17.77 -13.01
C ILE A 50 21.68 -19.16 -12.38
N SER A 51 22.69 -19.60 -11.63
CA SER A 51 22.60 -20.88 -10.91
C SER A 51 21.66 -20.79 -9.69
N SER A 52 21.18 -21.94 -9.21
CA SER A 52 20.30 -21.98 -8.03
C SER A 52 21.02 -21.50 -6.76
N GLU A 53 22.31 -21.79 -6.64
CA GLU A 53 23.17 -21.34 -5.53
C GLU A 53 23.36 -19.82 -5.56
N GLU A 54 23.56 -19.26 -6.76
CA GLU A 54 23.68 -17.83 -6.94
C GLU A 54 22.37 -17.11 -6.67
N ALA A 55 21.24 -17.69 -7.09
CA ALA A 55 19.92 -17.17 -6.74
C ALA A 55 19.71 -17.12 -5.22
N GLN A 56 20.08 -18.19 -4.50
CA GLN A 56 19.97 -18.23 -3.04
C GLN A 56 20.89 -17.21 -2.34
N SER A 57 22.10 -17.03 -2.86
CA SER A 57 23.05 -16.01 -2.38
C SER A 57 22.48 -14.61 -2.59
N ARG A 58 21.95 -14.32 -3.78
CA ARG A 58 21.31 -13.04 -4.10
C ARG A 58 20.07 -12.80 -3.23
N LEU A 59 19.25 -13.82 -2.96
CA LEU A 59 18.09 -13.71 -2.08
C LEU A 59 18.50 -13.32 -0.65
N SER A 60 19.65 -13.82 -0.18
CA SER A 60 20.21 -13.47 1.13
C SER A 60 20.76 -12.04 1.20
N VAL A 61 21.19 -11.48 0.07
CA VAL A 61 21.74 -10.12 -0.04
C VAL A 61 20.66 -9.07 -0.30
N TYR A 62 19.74 -9.36 -1.23
CA TYR A 62 18.71 -8.42 -1.68
C TYR A 62 17.38 -8.57 -0.93
N GLY A 63 17.15 -9.69 -0.25
CA GLY A 63 15.87 -10.02 0.37
C GLY A 63 14.84 -10.55 -0.62
N LEU A 64 13.63 -10.80 -0.12
CA LEU A 64 12.49 -11.20 -0.94
C LEU A 64 12.08 -10.07 -1.88
N ASN A 65 11.66 -10.42 -3.10
CA ASN A 65 11.06 -9.50 -4.06
C ASN A 65 9.62 -9.15 -3.66
N GLU A 66 9.49 -8.49 -2.52
CA GLU A 66 8.25 -7.95 -2.01
C GLU A 66 8.32 -6.43 -2.04
N VAL A 67 7.28 -5.81 -2.59
CA VAL A 67 7.11 -4.37 -2.45
C VAL A 67 6.84 -4.10 -0.98
N ASP A 68 7.58 -3.18 -0.37
CA ASP A 68 7.32 -2.74 1.00
C ASP A 68 5.92 -2.11 1.03
N TYR A 69 4.94 -2.92 1.41
CA TYR A 69 3.61 -2.46 1.65
C TYR A 69 3.63 -1.86 3.04
N ASP A 70 3.40 -0.55 3.14
CA ASP A 70 3.07 0.08 4.40
C ASP A 70 2.03 -0.81 5.09
N LYS A 71 2.43 -1.41 6.22
CA LYS A 71 1.56 -2.26 7.02
C LYS A 71 0.24 -1.52 7.18
N ALA A 72 -0.88 -2.21 6.95
CA ALA A 72 -2.19 -1.62 7.13
C ALA A 72 -2.17 -0.80 8.43
N PRO A 73 -2.45 0.52 8.37
CA PRO A 73 -2.27 1.40 9.51
C PRO A 73 -2.98 0.78 10.72
N SER A 74 -2.31 0.78 11.88
CA SER A 74 -2.84 0.13 13.07
C SER A 74 -4.29 0.53 13.30
N TRP A 75 -5.12 -0.38 13.83
CA TRP A 75 -6.56 -0.16 13.96
C TRP A 75 -6.95 1.15 14.67
N TYR A 76 -6.12 1.63 15.60
CA TYR A 76 -6.27 2.93 16.24
C TYR A 76 -6.04 4.11 15.27
N VAL A 77 -5.05 4.01 14.37
CA VAL A 77 -4.78 5.01 13.33
C VAL A 77 -5.90 5.03 12.31
N GLN A 78 -6.42 3.87 11.90
CA GLN A 78 -7.63 3.79 11.06
C GLN A 78 -8.82 4.44 11.76
N LEU A 79 -9.02 4.20 13.06
CA LEU A 79 -10.09 4.82 13.83
C LEU A 79 -9.95 6.36 13.86
N PHE A 80 -8.78 6.89 14.21
CA PHE A 80 -8.52 8.35 14.21
C PHE A 80 -8.64 8.97 12.80
N GLN A 81 -8.25 8.24 11.76
CA GLN A 81 -8.39 8.68 10.38
C GLN A 81 -9.85 8.63 9.91
N SER A 82 -10.67 7.70 10.41
CA SER A 82 -12.12 7.72 10.22
C SER A 82 -12.77 8.93 10.92
N PHE A 83 -12.26 9.37 12.07
CA PHE A 83 -12.70 10.64 12.69
C PHE A 83 -12.30 11.88 11.87
N ALA A 84 -11.25 11.78 11.03
CA ALA A 84 -10.85 12.83 10.09
C ALA A 84 -11.67 12.82 8.78
N ASN A 85 -12.74 12.02 8.70
CA ASN A 85 -13.66 12.06 7.57
C ASN A 85 -14.47 13.37 7.62
N PRO A 86 -14.51 14.18 6.54
CA PRO A 86 -15.30 15.42 6.48
C PRO A 86 -16.76 15.25 6.91
N PHE A 87 -17.33 14.06 6.69
CA PHE A 87 -18.68 13.73 7.12
C PHE A 87 -18.83 13.68 8.65
N VAL A 88 -17.89 13.06 9.35
CA VAL A 88 -17.90 12.98 10.83
C VAL A 88 -17.77 14.37 11.44
N PHE A 89 -16.96 15.24 10.84
CA PHE A 89 -16.83 16.63 11.28
C PHE A 89 -18.15 17.40 11.18
N ILE A 90 -18.88 17.29 10.07
CA ILE A 90 -20.19 17.93 9.88
C ILE A 90 -21.19 17.44 10.94
N LEU A 91 -21.20 16.14 11.22
CA LEU A 91 -22.09 15.54 12.22
C LEU A 91 -21.78 16.04 13.64
N LEU A 92 -20.50 16.18 14.00
CA LEU A 92 -20.10 16.78 15.28
C LEU A 92 -20.56 18.23 15.41
N VAL A 93 -20.47 19.02 14.33
CA VAL A 93 -20.97 20.41 14.31
C VAL A 93 -22.48 20.45 14.53
N ILE A 94 -23.25 19.56 13.89
CA ILE A 94 -24.71 19.49 14.06
C ILE A 94 -25.08 19.19 15.52
N VAL A 95 -24.41 18.22 16.16
CA VAL A 95 -24.63 17.89 17.58
C VAL A 95 -24.28 19.06 18.49
N ALA A 96 -23.17 19.75 18.22
CA ALA A 96 -22.76 20.92 18.99
C ALA A 96 -23.76 22.07 18.87
N VAL A 97 -24.26 22.36 17.66
CA VAL A 97 -25.28 23.39 17.44
C VAL A 97 -26.59 23.04 18.16
N SER A 98 -27.11 21.82 17.98
CA SER A 98 -28.34 21.37 18.65
C SER A 98 -28.21 21.38 20.17
N TYR A 99 -27.06 21.00 20.73
CA TYR A 99 -26.81 21.12 22.16
C TYR A 99 -26.84 22.58 22.63
N ILE A 100 -26.24 23.51 21.88
CA ILE A 100 -26.22 24.93 22.25
C ILE A 100 -27.62 25.53 22.17
N THR A 101 -28.39 25.27 21.12
CA THR A 101 -29.75 25.82 20.97
C THR A 101 -30.75 25.18 21.92
N ASP A 102 -30.77 23.85 22.01
CA ASP A 102 -31.88 23.11 22.62
C ASP A 102 -31.64 22.82 24.11
N VAL A 103 -30.40 22.98 24.59
CA VAL A 103 -30.02 22.70 25.99
C VAL A 103 -29.37 23.89 26.68
N TRP A 104 -28.43 24.59 26.02
CA TRP A 104 -27.71 25.71 26.64
C TRP A 104 -28.55 26.99 26.68
N TYR A 105 -29.16 27.38 25.55
CA TYR A 105 -30.00 28.58 25.44
C TYR A 105 -31.46 28.35 25.88
N ALA A 106 -31.91 27.10 25.92
CA ALA A 106 -33.26 26.76 26.34
C ALA A 106 -33.47 26.99 27.85
N ALA A 107 -34.58 27.66 28.20
CA ALA A 107 -35.00 27.87 29.58
C ALA A 107 -35.20 26.52 30.29
N ALA A 108 -35.00 26.47 31.61
CA ALA A 108 -34.96 25.22 32.39
C ALA A 108 -36.20 24.30 32.26
N GLY A 109 -37.33 24.79 31.75
CA GLY A 109 -38.56 24.02 31.51
C GLY A 109 -38.77 23.51 30.07
N GLU A 110 -37.99 23.97 29.09
CA GLU A 110 -38.16 23.64 27.65
C GLU A 110 -36.95 22.88 27.07
N LYS A 111 -36.01 22.45 27.91
CA LYS A 111 -34.82 21.70 27.47
C LYS A 111 -35.21 20.36 26.87
N ASP A 112 -35.09 20.24 25.56
CA ASP A 112 -35.38 19.01 24.85
C ASP A 112 -34.12 18.15 24.65
N TRP A 113 -33.79 17.42 25.71
CA TRP A 113 -32.71 16.43 25.67
C TRP A 113 -33.01 15.26 24.74
N LYS A 114 -34.28 14.98 24.42
CA LYS A 114 -34.66 13.82 23.60
C LYS A 114 -34.19 14.02 22.17
N THR A 115 -34.37 15.23 21.62
CA THR A 115 -33.94 15.56 20.26
C THR A 115 -32.41 15.41 20.10
N VAL A 116 -31.64 15.97 21.04
CA VAL A 116 -30.17 15.83 21.05
C VAL A 116 -29.73 14.37 21.15
N ILE A 117 -30.35 13.59 22.05
CA ILE A 117 -30.01 12.18 22.27
C ILE A 117 -30.34 11.33 21.04
N VAL A 118 -31.50 11.54 20.41
CA VAL A 118 -31.91 10.76 19.22
C VAL A 118 -30.99 11.05 18.04
N VAL A 119 -30.67 12.33 17.79
CA VAL A 119 -29.75 12.72 16.71
C VAL A 119 -28.35 12.17 16.98
N ALA A 120 -27.84 12.29 18.20
CA ALA A 120 -26.55 11.74 18.58
C ALA A 120 -26.51 10.22 18.41
N ALA A 121 -27.55 9.50 18.85
CA ALA A 121 -27.65 8.05 18.67
C ALA A 121 -27.66 7.63 17.20
N MET A 122 -28.41 8.35 16.35
CA MET A 122 -28.46 8.07 14.91
C MET A 122 -27.10 8.26 14.25
N ILE A 123 -26.36 9.29 14.65
CA ILE A 123 -25.00 9.58 14.18
C ILE A 123 -24.03 8.48 14.61
N ILE A 124 -24.08 8.05 15.87
CA ILE A 124 -23.21 6.99 16.39
C ILE A 124 -23.46 5.69 15.62
N ILE A 125 -24.73 5.31 15.42
CA ILE A 125 -25.10 4.10 14.68
C ILE A 125 -24.61 4.19 13.22
N SER A 126 -24.86 5.32 12.56
CA SER A 126 -24.43 5.52 11.17
C SER A 126 -22.91 5.45 11.02
N SER A 127 -22.17 6.11 11.91
CA SER A 127 -20.70 6.06 11.93
C SER A 127 -20.17 4.66 12.18
N LEU A 128 -20.77 3.90 13.11
CA LEU A 128 -20.37 2.52 13.38
C LEU A 128 -20.59 1.63 12.17
N LEU A 129 -21.75 1.74 11.52
CA LEU A 129 -22.05 0.97 10.31
C LEU A 129 -21.07 1.29 9.18
N SER A 130 -20.77 2.58 8.95
CA SER A 130 -19.76 2.98 7.96
C SER A 130 -18.37 2.42 8.29
N PHE A 131 -17.95 2.47 9.56
CA PHE A 131 -16.68 1.88 9.99
C PHE A 131 -16.63 0.36 9.73
N PHE A 132 -17.69 -0.37 10.07
CA PHE A 132 -17.75 -1.82 9.83
C PHE A 132 -17.76 -2.17 8.33
N GLN A 133 -18.42 -1.35 7.51
CA GLN A 133 -18.42 -1.50 6.04
C GLN A 133 -17.01 -1.29 5.48
N GLU A 134 -16.32 -0.24 5.91
CA GLU A 134 -14.94 0.08 5.52
C GLU A 134 -13.97 -1.04 5.94
N PHE A 135 -14.06 -1.47 7.20
CA PHE A 135 -13.21 -2.53 7.75
C PHE A 135 -13.38 -3.85 6.98
N ARG A 136 -14.62 -4.25 6.69
CA ARG A 136 -14.90 -5.47 5.92
C ARG A 136 -14.39 -5.37 4.48
N SER A 137 -14.51 -4.19 3.87
CA SER A 137 -13.98 -3.93 2.52
C SER A 137 -12.46 -4.08 2.47
N ASN A 138 -11.75 -3.46 3.42
CA ASN A 138 -10.30 -3.57 3.51
C ASN A 138 -9.84 -5.01 3.77
N GLN A 139 -10.54 -5.77 4.62
CA GLN A 139 -10.22 -7.18 4.84
C GLN A 139 -10.40 -8.03 3.58
N ALA A 140 -11.43 -7.76 2.78
CA ALA A 140 -11.64 -8.47 1.52
C ALA A 140 -10.52 -8.17 0.51
N ALA A 141 -10.06 -6.92 0.43
CA ALA A 141 -8.93 -6.52 -0.41
C ALA A 141 -7.63 -7.23 0.01
N GLU A 142 -7.35 -7.31 1.32
CA GLU A 142 -6.15 -7.99 1.83
C GLU A 142 -6.17 -9.50 1.54
N LYS A 143 -7.33 -10.15 1.70
CA LYS A 143 -7.50 -11.57 1.35
C LYS A 143 -7.35 -11.83 -0.13
N LEU A 144 -7.91 -10.97 -0.99
CA LEU A 144 -7.73 -11.06 -2.44
C LEU A 144 -6.25 -11.00 -2.80
N LYS A 145 -5.51 -10.06 -2.20
CA LYS A 145 -4.07 -9.92 -2.42
C LYS A 145 -3.28 -11.16 -1.98
N GLN A 146 -3.62 -11.76 -0.84
CA GLN A 146 -2.98 -13.00 -0.36
C GLN A 146 -3.32 -14.23 -1.21
N MET A 147 -4.49 -14.25 -1.85
CA MET A 147 -4.87 -15.34 -2.76
C MET A 147 -4.13 -15.27 -4.11
N VAL A 148 -3.57 -14.11 -4.47
CA VAL A 148 -2.69 -13.96 -5.63
C VAL A 148 -1.26 -14.21 -5.20
N ASN A 149 -0.93 -15.47 -4.84
CA ASN A 149 0.45 -15.92 -4.85
C ASN A 149 0.87 -16.05 -6.32
N THR A 150 1.21 -14.92 -6.95
CA THR A 150 1.69 -14.92 -8.32
C THR A 150 2.95 -15.77 -8.38
N THR A 151 2.93 -16.80 -9.21
CA THR A 151 4.11 -17.56 -9.60
C THR A 151 4.61 -17.03 -10.95
N ALA A 152 5.89 -17.20 -11.21
CA ALA A 152 6.49 -16.88 -12.50
C ALA A 152 7.38 -18.03 -12.96
N ALA A 153 7.35 -18.31 -14.26
CA ALA A 153 8.26 -19.27 -14.88
C ALA A 153 9.63 -18.59 -15.07
N VAL A 154 10.68 -19.17 -14.50
CA VAL A 154 12.05 -18.69 -14.63
C VAL A 154 12.96 -19.75 -15.22
N LEU A 155 14.00 -19.33 -15.94
CA LEU A 155 15.11 -20.19 -16.36
C LEU A 155 16.33 -19.95 -15.46
N ARG A 156 16.84 -21.04 -14.88
CA ARG A 156 18.06 -21.06 -14.08
C ARG A 156 19.02 -22.10 -14.65
N LYS A 157 20.32 -21.83 -14.53
CA LYS A 157 21.38 -22.64 -15.13
C LYS A 157 21.27 -24.11 -14.71
N GLY A 158 21.20 -24.99 -15.70
CA GLY A 158 21.15 -26.44 -15.49
C GLY A 158 19.77 -27.00 -15.13
N LYS A 159 18.73 -26.17 -15.12
CA LYS A 159 17.32 -26.59 -15.01
C LYS A 159 16.52 -26.10 -16.21
N ASP A 160 15.50 -26.86 -16.58
CA ASP A 160 14.44 -26.36 -17.45
C ASP A 160 13.61 -25.28 -16.73
N ARG A 161 12.65 -24.69 -17.45
CA ARG A 161 11.77 -23.65 -16.90
C ARG A 161 11.07 -24.14 -15.63
N GLU A 162 11.31 -23.45 -14.53
CA GLU A 162 10.76 -23.78 -13.20
C GLU A 162 9.80 -22.67 -12.78
N GLU A 163 8.64 -23.06 -12.23
CA GLU A 163 7.66 -22.13 -11.70
C GLU A 163 7.99 -21.83 -10.23
N ILE A 164 8.33 -20.57 -9.92
CA ILE A 164 8.69 -20.14 -8.57
C ILE A 164 7.76 -19.02 -8.07
N PRO A 165 7.61 -18.85 -6.75
CA PRO A 165 6.92 -17.69 -6.20
C PRO A 165 7.57 -16.39 -6.67
N MET A 166 6.76 -15.40 -7.06
CA MET A 166 7.24 -14.10 -7.53
C MET A 166 8.09 -13.36 -6.46
N THR A 167 7.86 -13.67 -5.18
CA THR A 167 8.64 -13.16 -4.04
C THR A 167 10.06 -13.72 -3.96
N ALA A 168 10.34 -14.85 -4.62
CA ALA A 168 11.65 -15.50 -4.65
C ALA A 168 12.49 -15.16 -5.91
N ILE A 169 11.97 -14.30 -6.79
CA ILE A 169 12.68 -13.81 -7.97
C ILE A 169 13.80 -12.86 -7.52
N VAL A 170 14.97 -12.99 -8.12
CA VAL A 170 16.12 -12.13 -7.81
C VAL A 170 16.64 -11.41 -9.06
N PRO A 171 17.37 -10.29 -8.92
CA PRO A 171 18.03 -9.66 -10.06
C PRO A 171 18.90 -10.66 -10.80
N GLY A 172 18.72 -10.79 -12.12
CA GLY A 172 19.45 -11.73 -12.97
C GLY A 172 18.69 -12.99 -13.36
N ASP A 173 17.53 -13.29 -12.75
CA ASP A 173 16.63 -14.35 -13.23
C ASP A 173 16.08 -14.00 -14.63
N ILE A 174 15.97 -15.01 -15.50
CA ILE A 174 15.28 -14.88 -16.80
C ILE A 174 13.82 -15.30 -16.59
N VAL A 175 12.91 -14.34 -16.72
CA VAL A 175 11.46 -14.55 -16.55
C VAL A 175 10.81 -14.77 -17.91
N TYR A 176 9.92 -15.76 -18.00
CA TYR A 176 9.04 -15.97 -19.14
C TYR A 176 7.65 -15.42 -18.83
N LEU A 177 7.14 -14.59 -19.73
CA LEU A 177 5.81 -13.97 -19.66
C LEU A 177 4.83 -14.67 -20.60
#